data_AF-A0AA39P7P3-F1
#
_entry.id   AF-A0AA39P7P3-F1
#
_cell.length_a   1.000
_cell.length_b   1.000
_cell.length_c   1.000
_cell.angle_alpha   90.00
_cell.angle_beta   90.00
_cell.angle_gamma   90.00
#
_symmetry.space_group_name_H-M   'P 1'
#
loop_
_entity.id
_entity.type
_entity.pdbx_description
1 polymer ?
#
loop_
_entity_poly.entity_id
_entity_poly.type
_entity_poly.pdbx_seq_one_letter_code
_entity_poly.pdbx_strand_id
1 'polypeptide(L)'
;MIDVILPPPSFPSSKETMTRYTIEQGSVAISYGTDHMTGYFLSVVDQRLMWEQNASEAVNGIAKKVEPGGNGAYFDLHTGMGGFGIRVSKEVIVEFMRRYGVPEDELKLVRAGRDI
;
A
#
# COMPACT_ATOMS: atom_id res chain seq x y z
N MET A 1 -21.91 31.64 41.58
CA MET A 1 -21.62 30.30 41.04
C MET A 1 -21.01 30.51 39.67
N ILE A 2 -19.73 30.18 39.51
CA ILE A 2 -19.06 30.17 38.20
C ILE A 2 -18.56 28.74 38.05
N ASP A 3 -19.17 27.99 37.13
CA ASP A 3 -18.73 26.64 36.80
C ASP A 3 -17.39 26.74 36.07
N VAL A 4 -16.35 26.22 36.71
CA VAL A 4 -15.04 26.04 36.07
C VAL A 4 -15.18 24.83 35.14
N ILE A 5 -15.45 25.09 33.86
CA ILE A 5 -15.43 24.06 32.83
C ILE A 5 -13.96 23.69 32.62
N LEU A 6 -13.53 22.55 33.18
CA LEU A 6 -12.24 21.95 32.85
C LEU A 6 -12.28 21.51 31.38
N PRO A 7 -11.25 21.80 30.58
CA PRO A 7 -11.16 21.26 29.23
C PRO A 7 -11.17 19.72 29.30
N PRO A 8 -11.81 19.04 28.35
CA PRO A 8 -11.82 17.58 28.32
C PRO A 8 -10.38 17.06 28.27
N PRO A 9 -10.10 15.90 28.90
CA PRO A 9 -8.77 15.30 28.84
C PRO A 9 -8.40 15.07 27.37
N SER A 10 -7.24 15.60 26.98
CA SER A 10 -6.64 15.31 25.68
C SER A 10 -6.20 13.85 25.67
N PHE A 11 -7.05 12.96 25.16
CA PHE A 11 -6.62 11.62 24.82
C PHE A 11 -5.56 11.73 23.72
N PRO A 12 -4.39 11.08 23.87
CA PRO A 12 -3.46 11.00 22.75
C PRO A 12 -4.19 10.29 21.62
N SER A 13 -4.39 11.00 20.50
CA SER A 13 -4.67 10.34 19.22
C SER A 13 -3.44 9.48 18.94
N SER A 14 -3.58 8.16 19.12
CA SER A 14 -2.67 7.23 18.47
C SER A 14 -2.85 7.48 16.98
N LYS A 15 -2.01 8.32 16.39
CA LYS A 15 -1.80 8.30 14.95
C LYS A 15 -1.39 6.87 14.62
N GLU A 16 -2.33 6.09 14.14
CA GLU A 16 -2.03 4.87 13.40
C GLU A 16 -1.21 5.34 12.20
N THR A 17 0.11 5.27 12.35
CA THR A 17 1.02 5.89 11.39
C THR A 17 1.19 4.87 10.27
N MET A 18 0.47 5.07 9.17
CA MET A 18 0.76 4.35 7.94
C MET A 18 2.13 4.82 7.45
N THR A 19 3.14 3.93 7.48
CA THR A 19 4.38 4.19 6.75
C THR A 19 4.19 3.75 5.31
N ARG A 20 4.51 4.64 4.35
CA ARG A 20 4.50 4.33 2.92
C ARG A 20 5.70 4.96 2.23
N TYR A 21 6.38 4.15 1.44
CA TYR A 21 7.45 4.54 0.54
C TYR A 21 7.02 4.26 -0.91
N THR A 22 7.66 4.92 -1.87
CA THR A 22 7.38 4.73 -3.29
C THR A 22 8.66 4.75 -4.10
N ILE A 23 8.80 3.76 -4.98
CA ILE A 23 9.85 3.69 -6.01
C ILE A 23 9.19 4.00 -7.35
N GLU A 24 9.63 5.07 -7.98
CA GLU A 24 9.15 5.47 -9.31
C GLU A 24 10.02 4.85 -10.41
N GLN A 25 9.40 4.17 -11.36
CA GLN A 25 10.04 3.52 -12.51
C GLN A 25 9.31 3.89 -13.81
N GLY A 26 9.37 5.17 -14.17
CA GLY A 26 8.67 5.69 -15.35
C GLY A 26 7.15 5.67 -15.15
N SER A 27 6.42 4.88 -15.94
CA SER A 27 4.96 4.73 -15.79
C SER A 27 4.55 3.76 -14.68
N VAL A 28 5.51 3.10 -14.03
CA VAL A 28 5.25 2.14 -12.95
C VAL A 28 5.65 2.75 -11.61
N ALA A 29 4.72 2.78 -10.65
CA ALA A 29 4.95 3.17 -9.28
C ALA A 29 4.83 1.95 -8.36
N ILE A 30 5.87 1.69 -7.56
CA ILE A 30 5.91 0.59 -6.60
C ILE A 30 5.78 1.20 -5.21
N SER A 31 4.66 0.96 -4.55
CA SER A 31 4.40 1.40 -3.18
C SER A 31 4.57 0.26 -2.20
N TYR A 32 5.23 0.51 -1.08
CA TYR A 32 5.35 -0.47 -0.01
C TYR A 32 5.38 0.22 1.35
N GLY A 33 5.13 -0.54 2.40
CA GLY A 33 5.06 0.03 3.73
C GLY A 33 4.35 -0.88 4.72
N THR A 34 3.86 -0.30 5.81
CA THR A 34 3.12 -1.01 6.84
C THR A 34 2.08 -0.12 7.51
N ASP A 35 0.94 -0.71 7.87
CA ASP A 35 -0.03 -0.14 8.79
C ASP A 35 -0.72 -1.23 9.62
N HIS A 36 -1.53 -0.81 10.60
CA HIS A 36 -2.17 -1.69 11.56
C HIS A 36 -3.21 -2.66 10.94
N MET A 37 -3.84 -2.31 9.82
CA MET A 37 -4.81 -3.16 9.13
C MET A 37 -4.15 -4.07 8.10
N THR A 38 -3.32 -3.50 7.24
CA THR A 38 -2.70 -4.21 6.11
C THR A 38 -1.48 -5.01 6.50
N GLY A 39 -0.92 -4.76 7.70
CA GLY A 39 0.45 -5.15 8.00
C GLY A 39 1.38 -4.60 6.92
N TYR A 40 2.44 -5.35 6.60
CA TYR A 40 3.28 -5.03 5.45
C TYR A 40 2.48 -5.16 4.15
N PHE A 41 2.64 -4.19 3.26
CA PHE A 41 2.02 -4.20 1.94
C PHE A 41 3.03 -3.88 0.83
N LEU A 42 2.72 -4.34 -0.38
CA LEU A 42 3.40 -4.03 -1.63
C LEU A 42 2.30 -3.83 -2.69
N SER A 43 2.34 -2.73 -3.42
CA SER A 43 1.40 -2.40 -4.48
C SER A 43 2.15 -1.90 -5.70
N VAL A 44 1.84 -2.45 -6.87
CA VAL A 44 2.47 -2.07 -8.14
C VAL A 44 1.40 -1.50 -9.05
N VAL A 45 1.55 -0.21 -9.34
CA VAL A 45 0.64 0.55 -10.19
C VAL A 45 1.33 0.85 -11.51
N ASP A 46 0.75 0.40 -12.63
CA ASP A 46 1.18 0.79 -13.97
C ASP A 46 0.15 1.77 -14.55
N GLN A 47 0.57 3.02 -14.74
CA GLN A 47 -0.29 4.08 -15.26
C GLN A 47 -0.81 3.76 -16.67
N ARG A 48 -0.11 2.91 -17.44
CA ARG A 48 -0.54 2.49 -18.78
C ARG A 48 -1.76 1.55 -18.75
N LEU A 49 -2.10 1.01 -17.58
CA LEU A 49 -3.27 0.14 -17.36
C LEU A 49 -4.45 0.89 -16.73
N MET A 50 -4.28 2.16 -16.37
CA MET A 50 -5.37 2.97 -15.81
C MET A 50 -6.45 3.23 -16.86
N TRP A 51 -7.71 3.33 -16.42
CA TRP A 51 -8.76 3.77 -17.32
C TRP A 51 -8.60 5.25 -17.64
N GLU A 52 -8.54 5.54 -18.92
CA GLU A 52 -8.53 6.90 -19.41
C GLU A 52 -9.88 7.22 -20.05
N GLN A 53 -10.46 8.38 -19.72
CA GLN A 53 -11.73 8.84 -20.30
C GLN A 53 -11.63 9.03 -21.82
N ASN A 54 -10.44 9.34 -22.31
CA ASN A 54 -10.19 9.57 -23.73
C ASN A 54 -9.77 8.30 -24.49
N ALA A 55 -9.57 7.17 -23.80
CA ALA A 55 -9.29 5.90 -24.44
C ALA A 55 -10.57 5.24 -24.97
N SER A 56 -10.44 4.44 -26.02
CA SER A 56 -11.58 3.69 -26.54
C SER A 56 -12.04 2.62 -25.54
N GLU A 57 -13.32 2.26 -25.62
CA GLU A 57 -13.90 1.18 -24.79
C GLU A 57 -13.13 -0.14 -24.96
N ALA A 58 -12.65 -0.43 -26.17
CA ALA A 58 -11.85 -1.62 -26.43
C ALA A 58 -10.51 -1.59 -25.68
N VAL A 59 -9.82 -0.45 -25.64
CA VAL A 59 -8.54 -0.31 -24.92
C VAL A 59 -8.75 -0.47 -23.42
N ASN A 60 -9.71 0.28 -22.85
CA ASN A 60 -10.05 0.15 -21.43
C ASN A 60 -10.54 -1.27 -21.11
N GLY A 61 -11.29 -1.90 -22.02
CA GLY A 61 -11.77 -3.27 -21.89
C GLY A 61 -10.64 -4.31 -21.85
N ILE A 62 -9.53 -4.10 -22.56
CA ILE A 62 -8.33 -4.94 -22.44
C ILE A 62 -7.60 -4.69 -21.12
N ALA A 63 -7.41 -3.43 -20.73
CA ALA A 63 -6.77 -3.08 -19.45
C ALA A 63 -7.51 -3.71 -18.25
N LYS A 64 -8.85 -3.70 -18.27
CA LYS A 64 -9.72 -4.34 -17.26
C LYS A 64 -9.47 -5.84 -17.07
N LYS A 65 -8.98 -6.54 -18.10
CA LYS A 65 -8.69 -7.98 -17.98
C LYS A 65 -7.44 -8.25 -17.17
N VAL A 66 -6.53 -7.29 -17.11
CA VAL A 66 -5.30 -7.36 -16.31
C VAL A 66 -5.56 -6.81 -14.91
N GLU A 67 -6.24 -5.66 -14.83
CA GLU A 67 -6.54 -4.97 -13.58
C GLU A 67 -8.01 -4.51 -13.58
N PRO A 68 -8.91 -5.24 -12.91
CA PRO A 68 -10.36 -4.99 -12.99
C PRO A 68 -10.83 -3.67 -12.39
N GLY A 69 -10.09 -3.09 -11.45
CA GLY A 69 -10.40 -1.84 -10.74
C GLY A 69 -10.15 -0.58 -11.56
N GLY A 70 -9.41 -0.68 -12.67
CA GLY A 70 -9.10 0.43 -13.56
C GLY A 70 -8.17 1.49 -13.00
N ASN A 71 -7.55 1.24 -11.86
CA ASN A 71 -6.58 2.12 -11.21
C ASN A 71 -5.12 1.76 -11.55
N GLY A 72 -4.91 0.71 -12.34
CA GLY A 72 -3.60 0.24 -12.76
C GLY A 72 -2.84 -0.57 -11.72
N ALA A 73 -3.40 -0.80 -10.52
CA ALA A 73 -2.83 -1.60 -9.45
C ALA A 73 -2.98 -3.11 -9.74
N TYR A 74 -2.08 -3.66 -10.56
CA TYR A 74 -2.21 -5.03 -11.04
C TYR A 74 -1.54 -6.08 -10.14
N PHE A 75 -0.74 -5.65 -9.16
CA PHE A 75 -0.06 -6.55 -8.23
C PHE A 75 0.00 -5.95 -6.82
N ASP A 76 -0.99 -6.32 -6.02
CA ASP A 76 -1.14 -5.89 -4.63
C ASP A 76 -1.01 -7.10 -3.68
N LEU A 77 -0.13 -6.98 -2.69
CA LEU A 77 0.12 -7.97 -1.64
C LEU A 77 0.00 -7.31 -0.27
N HIS A 78 -0.50 -8.07 0.71
CA HIS A 78 -0.52 -7.63 2.11
C HIS A 78 -0.35 -8.81 3.08
N THR A 79 -0.01 -8.54 4.34
CA THR A 79 0.18 -9.58 5.38
C THR A 79 -0.89 -9.59 6.46
N GLY A 80 -1.54 -8.44 6.66
CA GLY A 80 -2.56 -8.18 7.67
C GLY A 80 -3.91 -8.83 7.38
N MET A 81 -4.85 -8.67 8.31
CA MET A 81 -6.19 -9.26 8.21
C MET A 81 -7.11 -8.47 7.27
N GLY A 82 -6.81 -7.20 7.00
CA GLY A 82 -7.47 -6.39 5.96
C GLY A 82 -6.44 -5.94 4.92
N GLY A 83 -6.89 -5.50 3.75
CA GLY A 83 -6.03 -4.99 2.69
C GLY A 83 -6.58 -5.20 1.28
N PHE A 84 -5.89 -4.62 0.30
CA PHE A 84 -6.16 -4.82 -1.12
C PHE A 84 -5.30 -5.97 -1.66
N GLY A 85 -5.80 -6.66 -2.69
CA GLY A 85 -5.05 -7.71 -3.38
C GLY A 85 -4.99 -9.03 -2.62
N ILE A 86 -3.80 -9.63 -2.58
CA ILE A 86 -3.59 -11.01 -2.13
C ILE A 86 -2.90 -11.02 -0.76
N ARG A 87 -3.53 -11.68 0.21
CA ARG A 87 -2.91 -11.93 1.52
C ARG A 87 -1.81 -12.98 1.39
N VAL A 88 -0.62 -12.66 1.85
CA VAL A 88 0.57 -13.53 1.79
C VAL A 88 1.30 -13.57 3.15
N SER A 89 2.24 -14.50 3.29
CA SER A 89 3.12 -14.55 4.46
C SER A 89 4.20 -13.46 4.38
N LYS A 90 4.87 -13.19 5.51
CA LYS A 90 5.99 -12.24 5.55
C LYS A 90 7.15 -12.68 4.66
N GLU A 91 7.43 -13.97 4.61
CA GLU A 91 8.52 -14.53 3.79
C GLU A 91 8.26 -14.28 2.31
N VAL A 92 7.01 -14.45 1.88
CA VAL A 92 6.59 -14.20 0.50
C VAL A 92 6.65 -12.72 0.16
N ILE A 93 6.11 -11.83 1.01
CA ILE A 93 6.10 -10.39 0.70
C ILE A 93 7.51 -9.81 0.64
N VAL A 94 8.41 -10.24 1.53
CA VAL A 94 9.83 -9.83 1.53
C VAL A 94 10.52 -10.23 0.23
N GLU A 95 10.26 -11.44 -0.27
CA GLU A 95 10.85 -11.90 -1.53
C GLU A 95 10.36 -11.08 -2.73
N PHE A 96 9.08 -10.69 -2.75
CA PHE A 96 8.58 -9.79 -3.80
C PHE A 96 9.09 -8.36 -3.64
N MET A 97 9.08 -7.79 -2.43
CA MET A 97 9.66 -6.47 -2.16
C MET A 97 11.12 -6.39 -2.66
N ARG A 98 11.91 -7.44 -2.42
CA ARG A 98 13.28 -7.55 -2.96
C ARG A 98 13.32 -7.53 -4.49
N ARG A 99 12.44 -8.27 -5.16
CA ARG A 99 12.36 -8.30 -6.64
C ARG A 99 11.97 -6.95 -7.24
N TYR A 100 11.14 -6.19 -6.52
CA TYR A 100 10.71 -4.85 -6.92
C TYR A 100 11.67 -3.73 -6.47
N GLY A 101 12.81 -4.07 -5.86
CA GLY A 101 13.90 -3.13 -5.60
C GLY A 101 13.82 -2.39 -4.26
N VAL A 102 13.02 -2.88 -3.29
CA VAL A 102 13.01 -2.34 -1.93
C VAL A 102 14.41 -2.49 -1.30
N PRO A 103 14.98 -1.44 -0.69
CA PRO A 103 16.30 -1.49 -0.05
C PRO A 103 16.44 -2.59 0.99
N GLU A 104 17.60 -3.26 1.01
CA GLU A 104 17.85 -4.39 1.92
C GLU A 104 17.74 -4.00 3.41
N ASP A 105 18.04 -2.75 3.77
CA ASP A 105 17.90 -2.28 5.15
C ASP A 105 16.44 -2.24 5.63
N GLU A 106 15.51 -1.92 4.73
CA GLU A 106 14.07 -1.98 5.03
C GLU A 106 13.57 -3.43 5.06
N LEU A 107 14.08 -4.30 4.17
CA LEU A 107 13.78 -5.73 4.20
C LEU A 107 14.20 -6.38 5.52
N LYS A 108 15.31 -5.93 6.14
CA LYS A 108 15.71 -6.39 7.48
C LYS A 108 14.67 -6.04 8.54
N LEU A 109 14.04 -4.87 8.47
CA LEU A 109 12.98 -4.45 9.39
C LEU A 109 11.75 -5.34 9.25
N VAL A 110 11.30 -5.59 8.02
CA VAL A 110 10.17 -6.49 7.73
C VAL A 110 10.41 -7.91 8.26
N ARG A 111 11.60 -8.48 7.98
CA ARG A 111 11.97 -9.81 8.50
C ARG A 111 11.97 -9.85 10.04
N ALA A 112 12.40 -8.77 10.68
CA ALA A 112 12.37 -8.62 12.13
C ALA A 112 10.97 -8.32 12.70
N GLY A 113 9.96 -8.10 11.86
CA GLY A 113 8.62 -7.73 12.30
C GLY A 113 8.55 -6.32 12.89
N ARG A 114 9.40 -5.41 12.43
CA ARG A 114 9.47 -4.01 12.87
C ARG A 114 8.91 -3.07 11.81
N ASP A 115 8.44 -1.93 12.26
CA ASP A 115 8.01 -0.86 11.35
C ASP A 115 9.17 -0.43 10.44
N ILE A 116 8.83 -0.21 9.18
CA ILE A 116 9.71 0.38 8.15
C ILE A 116 9.67 1.90 8.29
#